data_AF-A0A8J6MG01-F1
#
_entry.id   AF-A0A8J6MG01-F1
#
_cell.length_a   1.000
_cell.length_b   1.000
_cell.length_c   1.000
_cell.angle_alpha   90.00
_cell.angle_beta   90.00
_cell.angle_gamma   90.00
#
_symmetry.space_group_name_H-M   'P 1'
#
loop_
_entity.id
_entity.type
_entity.pdbx_description
1 polymer ?
#
loop_
_entity_poly.entity_id
_entity_poly.type
_entity_poly.pdbx_seq_one_letter_code
_entity_poly.pdbx_strand_id
1 'polypeptide(L)'
;MWWLMVVALVAPASAQRPRCDFGTGVEALRDAQSRLAAPVVGLLAGREAGLAIATVLDTARDRFVGCACPRLAEQVDEAARLAEQAGYEASAARIGQTFAQAGFRTRLARQLLEGVGCR
;
A
#
# COMPACT_ATOMS: atom_id res chain seq x y z
N MET A 1 9.27 -41.49 29.57
CA MET A 1 8.74 -40.21 30.10
C MET A 1 8.66 -39.26 28.92
N TRP A 2 7.49 -39.24 28.30
CA TRP A 2 7.20 -38.72 26.97
C TRP A 2 6.03 -37.77 27.14
N TRP A 3 6.31 -36.46 27.23
CA TRP A 3 5.26 -35.45 27.14
C TRP A 3 5.67 -34.42 26.11
N LEU A 4 4.90 -34.46 25.03
CA LEU A 4 5.04 -33.72 23.80
C LEU A 4 4.91 -32.22 24.05
N MET A 5 5.83 -31.48 23.44
CA MET A 5 5.61 -30.12 23.00
C MET A 5 4.31 -30.07 22.18
N VAL A 6 3.33 -29.33 22.67
CA VAL A 6 2.26 -28.76 21.84
C VAL A 6 2.32 -27.26 22.03
N VAL A 7 3.26 -26.63 21.32
CA VAL A 7 3.23 -25.20 21.06
C VAL A 7 2.14 -24.99 20.01
N ALA A 8 0.95 -24.63 20.48
CA ALA A 8 -0.13 -24.16 19.64
C ALA A 8 0.29 -22.81 19.03
N LEU A 9 0.92 -22.88 17.85
CA LEU A 9 1.03 -21.76 16.93
C LEU A 9 -0.39 -21.34 16.54
N VAL A 10 -0.93 -20.37 17.28
CA VAL A 10 -2.12 -19.61 16.88
C VAL A 10 -1.73 -18.84 15.63
N ALA A 11 -1.99 -19.44 14.46
CA ALA A 11 -1.92 -18.74 13.20
C ALA A 11 -2.90 -17.55 13.26
N PRO A 12 -2.48 -16.34 12.86
CA PRO A 12 -3.37 -15.19 12.87
C PRO A 12 -4.55 -15.47 11.92
N ALA A 13 -5.77 -15.23 12.41
CA ALA A 13 -7.02 -15.47 11.68
C ALA A 13 -7.16 -14.67 10.36
N SER A 14 -6.20 -13.82 10.01
CA SER A 14 -6.12 -13.13 8.72
C SER A 14 -5.66 -14.05 7.57
N ALA A 15 -5.15 -15.25 7.86
CA ALA A 15 -4.71 -16.21 6.84
C ALA A 15 -5.84 -17.05 6.20
N GLN A 16 -7.10 -16.90 6.63
CA GLN A 16 -8.20 -17.82 6.28
C GLN A 16 -9.31 -17.20 5.40
N ARG A 17 -8.99 -16.23 4.52
CA ARG A 17 -9.84 -15.94 3.34
C ARG A 17 -9.12 -16.41 2.08
N PRO A 18 -9.19 -17.71 1.73
CA PRO A 18 -8.42 -18.33 0.65
C PRO A 18 -8.75 -17.85 -0.78
N ARG A 19 -9.49 -16.74 -0.96
CA ARG A 19 -9.93 -16.25 -2.28
C ARG A 19 -9.72 -14.76 -2.54
N CYS A 20 -9.32 -13.95 -1.55
CA CYS A 20 -9.34 -12.49 -1.75
C CYS A 20 -8.00 -11.90 -2.26
N ASP A 21 -6.98 -12.74 -2.46
CA ASP A 21 -5.67 -12.36 -3.01
C ASP A 21 -4.99 -11.19 -2.27
N PHE A 22 -5.10 -11.21 -0.94
CA PHE A 22 -4.59 -10.17 -0.05
C PHE A 22 -3.08 -9.95 -0.21
N GLY A 23 -2.32 -11.03 -0.43
CA GLY A 23 -0.87 -11.00 -0.59
C GLY A 23 -0.42 -10.11 -1.76
N THR A 24 -1.10 -10.20 -2.89
CA THR A 24 -0.83 -9.34 -4.07
C THR A 24 -1.13 -7.88 -3.79
N GLY A 25 -2.17 -7.57 -3.00
CA GLY A 25 -2.43 -6.20 -2.55
C GLY A 25 -1.29 -5.65 -1.67
N VAL A 26 -0.76 -6.48 -0.77
CA VAL A 26 0.39 -6.11 0.08
C VAL A 26 1.67 -5.93 -0.73
N GLU A 27 1.89 -6.77 -1.74
CA GLU A 27 3.04 -6.65 -2.64
C GLU A 27 2.98 -5.37 -3.48
N ALA A 28 1.82 -5.07 -4.07
CA ALA A 28 1.58 -3.82 -4.79
C ALA A 28 1.80 -2.59 -3.90
N LEU A 29 1.35 -2.63 -2.64
CA LEU A 29 1.59 -1.56 -1.67
C LEU A 29 3.09 -1.37 -1.35
N ARG A 30 3.88 -2.46 -1.32
CA ARG A 30 5.33 -2.39 -1.10
C ARG A 30 6.07 -1.84 -2.33
N ASP A 31 5.68 -2.28 -3.52
CA ASP A 31 6.22 -1.74 -4.77
C ASP A 31 5.97 -0.24 -4.87
N ALA A 32 4.72 0.19 -4.67
CA ALA A 32 4.36 1.62 -4.65
C ALA A 32 5.18 2.42 -3.62
N GLN A 33 5.40 1.90 -2.40
CA GLN A 33 6.26 2.54 -1.40
C GLN A 33 7.70 2.71 -1.88
N SER A 34 8.27 1.69 -2.52
CA SER A 34 9.64 1.75 -3.03
C SER A 34 9.78 2.84 -4.11
N ARG A 35 8.78 2.96 -4.99
CA ARG A 35 8.74 3.97 -6.04
C ARG A 35 8.53 5.39 -5.49
N LEU A 36 7.65 5.55 -4.50
CA LEU A 36 7.42 6.83 -3.83
C LEU A 36 8.65 7.33 -3.05
N ALA A 37 9.51 6.42 -2.60
CA ALA A 37 10.76 6.76 -1.93
C ALA A 37 11.90 7.14 -2.90
N ALA A 38 11.74 6.83 -4.20
CA ALA A 38 12.73 7.18 -5.20
C ALA A 38 12.76 8.70 -5.45
N PRO A 39 13.94 9.29 -5.69
CA PRO A 39 14.06 10.71 -5.98
C PRO A 39 13.37 11.07 -7.30
N VAL A 40 12.67 12.21 -7.32
CA VAL A 40 12.02 12.72 -8.53
C VAL A 40 13.07 13.31 -9.47
N VAL A 41 13.39 12.57 -10.53
CA VAL A 41 14.37 12.96 -11.55
C VAL A 41 13.70 13.67 -12.73
N GLY A 42 13.24 14.90 -12.46
CA GLY A 42 12.62 15.76 -13.47
C GLY A 42 11.10 15.67 -13.56
N LEU A 43 10.51 16.66 -14.23
CA LEU A 43 9.06 16.88 -14.23
C LEU A 43 8.30 15.77 -14.96
N LEU A 44 8.70 15.43 -16.19
CA LEU A 44 8.01 14.44 -17.01
C LEU A 44 8.05 13.05 -16.37
N ALA A 45 9.25 12.59 -16.00
CA ALA A 45 9.44 11.31 -15.33
C ALA A 45 8.67 11.22 -13.99
N GLY A 46 8.63 12.33 -13.24
CA GLY A 46 7.84 12.40 -12.01
C GLY A 46 6.33 12.24 -12.24
N ARG A 47 5.78 12.84 -13.30
CA ARG A 47 4.37 12.71 -13.64
C ARG A 47 4.00 11.30 -14.07
N GLU A 48 4.81 10.72 -14.96
CA GLU A 48 4.62 9.35 -15.43
C GLU A 48 4.70 8.37 -14.26
N ALA A 49 5.68 8.56 -13.36
CA ALA A 49 5.78 7.78 -12.14
C ALA A 49 4.54 7.94 -11.25
N GLY A 50 4.01 9.15 -11.10
CA GLY A 50 2.80 9.41 -10.31
C GLY A 50 1.60 8.61 -10.81
N LEU A 51 1.31 8.69 -12.11
CA LEU A 51 0.21 7.94 -12.74
C LEU A 51 0.43 6.42 -12.64
N ALA A 52 1.67 5.95 -12.84
CA ALA A 52 2.00 4.55 -12.70
C ALA A 52 1.86 4.05 -11.26
N ILE A 53 2.21 4.85 -10.26
CA ILE A 53 2.04 4.51 -8.84
C ILE A 53 0.55 4.50 -8.47
N ALA A 54 -0.24 5.45 -8.99
CA ALA A 54 -1.68 5.50 -8.75
C ALA A 54 -2.37 4.21 -9.20
N THR A 55 -2.09 3.73 -10.42
CA THR A 55 -2.68 2.47 -10.94
C THR A 55 -2.31 1.24 -10.10
N VAL A 56 -1.08 1.18 -9.59
CA VAL A 56 -0.64 0.11 -8.68
C VAL A 56 -1.39 0.20 -7.34
N LEU A 57 -1.54 1.40 -6.79
CA LEU A 57 -2.26 1.61 -5.53
C LEU A 57 -3.77 1.34 -5.66
N ASP A 58 -4.40 1.70 -6.77
CA ASP A 58 -5.80 1.37 -7.04
C ASP A 58 -6.02 -0.15 -7.08
N THR A 59 -5.12 -0.86 -7.76
CA THR A 59 -5.16 -2.33 -7.79
C THR A 59 -5.04 -2.91 -6.37
N ALA A 60 -4.12 -2.38 -5.55
CA ALA A 60 -3.97 -2.79 -4.16
C ALA A 60 -5.22 -2.51 -3.33
N ARG A 61 -5.79 -1.31 -3.48
CA ARG A 61 -7.03 -0.87 -2.83
C ARG A 61 -8.18 -1.81 -3.16
N ASP A 62 -8.37 -2.17 -4.43
CA ASP A 62 -9.43 -3.10 -4.84
C ASP A 62 -9.27 -4.48 -4.20
N ARG A 63 -8.02 -4.98 -4.06
CA ARG A 63 -7.76 -6.22 -3.30
C ARG A 63 -8.14 -6.07 -1.83
N PHE A 64 -7.77 -4.96 -1.20
CA PHE A 64 -8.11 -4.71 0.21
C PHE A 64 -9.61 -4.56 0.43
N VAL A 65 -10.34 -3.91 -0.48
CA VAL A 65 -11.82 -3.85 -0.47
C VAL A 65 -12.40 -5.27 -0.64
N GLY A 66 -11.91 -6.04 -1.60
CA GLY A 66 -12.35 -7.43 -1.82
C GLY A 66 -12.06 -8.37 -0.64
N CYS A 67 -11.02 -8.07 0.14
CA CYS A 67 -10.71 -8.76 1.40
C CYS A 67 -11.49 -8.23 2.62
N ALA A 68 -12.35 -7.22 2.45
CA ALA A 68 -13.06 -6.49 3.49
C ALA A 68 -12.14 -5.82 4.53
N CYS A 69 -11.11 -5.12 4.06
CA CYS A 69 -10.19 -4.30 4.85
C CYS A 69 -10.44 -2.79 4.60
N PRO A 70 -11.57 -2.23 5.03
CA PRO A 70 -12.00 -0.89 4.61
C PRO A 70 -11.03 0.22 5.03
N ARG A 71 -10.51 0.17 6.27
CA ARG A 71 -9.54 1.17 6.76
C ARG A 71 -8.22 1.15 5.99
N LEU A 72 -7.78 -0.06 5.60
CA LEU A 72 -6.58 -0.21 4.80
C LEU A 72 -6.81 0.32 3.39
N ALA A 73 -7.93 -0.05 2.78
CA ALA A 73 -8.33 0.45 1.46
C ALA A 73 -8.41 1.98 1.45
N GLU A 74 -8.95 2.61 2.50
CA GLU A 74 -9.04 4.07 2.61
C GLU A 74 -7.66 4.75 2.61
N GLN A 75 -6.69 4.25 3.38
CA GLN A 75 -5.35 4.84 3.38
C GLN A 75 -4.65 4.67 2.01
N VAL A 76 -4.92 3.56 1.33
CA VAL A 76 -4.33 3.26 0.02
C VAL A 76 -5.02 4.08 -1.08
N ASP A 77 -6.33 4.30 -1.00
CA ASP A 77 -7.12 5.18 -1.87
C ASP A 77 -6.65 6.63 -1.79
N GLU A 78 -6.44 7.13 -0.57
CA GLU A 78 -5.88 8.48 -0.37
C GLU A 78 -4.47 8.60 -0.94
N ALA A 79 -3.64 7.56 -0.78
CA ALA A 79 -2.31 7.53 -1.41
C ALA A 79 -2.38 7.49 -2.94
N ALA A 80 -3.34 6.75 -3.51
CA ALA A 80 -3.56 6.66 -4.94
C ALA A 80 -3.96 8.02 -5.52
N ARG A 81 -4.91 8.72 -4.89
CA ARG A 81 -5.34 10.08 -5.28
C ARG A 81 -4.19 11.08 -5.24
N LEU A 82 -3.33 11.01 -4.23
CA LEU A 82 -2.12 11.84 -4.16
C LEU A 82 -1.13 11.50 -5.30
N ALA A 83 -0.89 10.20 -5.55
CA ALA A 83 -0.01 9.79 -6.65
C ALA A 83 -0.55 10.23 -8.02
N GLU A 84 -1.86 10.14 -8.22
CA GLU A 84 -2.54 10.62 -9.42
C GLU A 84 -2.39 12.14 -9.57
N GLN A 85 -2.62 12.91 -8.49
CA GLN A 85 -2.41 14.36 -8.48
C GLN A 85 -0.99 14.73 -8.93
N ALA A 86 0.02 14.00 -8.45
CA ALA A 86 1.40 14.20 -8.86
C ALA A 86 1.62 14.00 -10.37
N GLY A 87 0.81 13.15 -11.01
CA GLY A 87 0.74 12.97 -12.47
C GLY A 87 0.40 14.25 -13.25
N TYR A 88 -0.25 15.20 -12.60
CA TYR A 88 -0.72 16.45 -13.23
C TYR A 88 -0.05 17.71 -12.67
N GLU A 89 0.90 17.57 -11.75
CA GLU A 89 1.55 18.71 -11.10
C GLU A 89 2.42 19.53 -12.07
N ALA A 90 2.46 20.85 -11.88
CA ALA A 90 3.17 21.77 -12.77
C ALA A 90 4.69 21.84 -12.53
N SER A 91 5.19 21.32 -11.40
CA SER A 91 6.62 21.41 -11.05
C SER A 91 7.13 20.16 -10.34
N ALA A 92 8.40 19.84 -10.56
CA ALA A 92 9.05 18.69 -9.92
C ALA A 92 9.10 18.80 -8.39
N ALA A 93 9.19 20.03 -7.86
CA ALA A 93 9.13 20.28 -6.43
C ALA A 93 7.76 19.91 -5.82
N ARG A 94 6.66 20.24 -6.50
CA ARG A 94 5.31 19.84 -6.05
C ARG A 94 5.12 18.33 -6.14
N ILE A 95 5.59 17.69 -7.21
CA ILE A 95 5.59 16.23 -7.32
C ILE A 95 6.29 15.60 -6.12
N GLY A 96 7.48 16.08 -5.75
CA GLY A 96 8.20 15.57 -4.58
C GLY A 96 7.42 15.72 -3.27
N GLN A 97 6.73 16.85 -3.07
CA GLN A 97 5.88 17.06 -1.89
C GLN A 97 4.67 16.11 -1.89
N THR A 98 4.03 15.92 -3.03
CA THR A 98 2.88 15.02 -3.16
C THR A 98 3.31 13.55 -2.98
N PHE A 99 4.46 13.15 -3.53
CA PHE A 99 5.06 11.83 -3.29
C PHE A 99 5.39 11.60 -1.82
N ALA A 100 5.90 12.62 -1.11
CA ALA A 100 6.15 12.50 0.33
C ALA A 100 4.86 12.27 1.12
N GLN A 101 3.76 12.95 0.75
CA GLN A 101 2.45 12.75 1.36
C GLN A 101 1.86 11.37 1.07
N ALA A 102 1.90 10.92 -0.19
CA ALA A 102 1.50 9.57 -0.58
C ALA A 102 2.35 8.50 0.13
N GLY A 103 3.66 8.73 0.25
CA GLY A 103 4.59 7.89 1.00
C GLY A 103 4.24 7.80 2.49
N PHE A 104 3.77 8.89 3.09
CA PHE A 104 3.27 8.86 4.46
C PHE A 104 2.01 8.00 4.60
N ARG A 105 1.03 8.16 3.70
CA ARG A 105 -0.21 7.36 3.70
C ARG A 105 0.04 5.87 3.52
N THR A 106 0.93 5.51 2.59
CA THR A 106 1.30 4.09 2.38
C THR A 106 2.06 3.49 3.56
N ARG A 107 2.90 4.26 4.27
CA ARG A 107 3.50 3.81 5.54
C ARG A 107 2.45 3.61 6.64
N LEU A 108 1.47 4.49 6.75
CA LEU A 108 0.36 4.33 7.71
C LEU A 108 -0.47 3.08 7.37
N ALA A 109 -0.78 2.85 6.09
CA ALA A 109 -1.42 1.63 5.63
C ALA A 109 -0.63 0.37 6.04
N ARG A 110 0.70 0.41 5.92
CA ARG A 110 1.58 -0.68 6.37
C ARG A 110 1.59 -0.85 7.89
N GLN A 111 1.57 0.22 8.67
CA GLN A 111 1.45 0.14 10.13
C GLN A 111 0.11 -0.48 10.55
N LEU A 112 -0.99 -0.14 9.87
CA LEU A 112 -2.29 -0.77 10.11
C LEU A 112 -2.25 -2.28 9.82
N LEU A 113 -1.62 -2.67 8.70
CA LEU A 113 -1.38 -4.08 8.35
C LEU A 113 -0.63 -4.84 9.44
N GLU A 114 0.44 -4.25 9.97
CA GLU A 114 1.33 -4.89 10.95
C GLU A 114 0.75 -4.87 12.38
N GLY A 115 -0.01 -3.83 12.75
CA GLY A 115 -0.49 -3.64 14.12
C GLY A 115 -1.92 -4.15 14.40
N VAL A 116 -2.86 -3.93 13.49
CA VAL A 116 -4.29 -4.21 13.70
C VAL A 116 -4.79 -5.31 12.74
N GLY A 117 -4.11 -5.46 11.61
CA GLY A 117 -4.56 -6.30 10.51
C GLY A 117 -5.77 -5.70 9.79
N CYS A 118 -6.54 -6.56 9.15
CA CYS A 118 -7.75 -6.22 8.40
C CYS A 118 -8.99 -6.13 9.32
N ARG A 119 -8.94 -5.27 10.35
CA ARG A 119 -10.03 -5.05 11.32
C ARG A 119 -10.47 -3.59 11.39
#